data_AF-A0A946VGK2-F1
#
_entry.id   AF-A0A946VGK2-F1
#
_cell.length_a   1.000
_cell.length_b   1.000
_cell.length_c   1.000
_cell.angle_alpha   90.00
_cell.angle_beta   90.00
_cell.angle_gamma   90.00
#
_symmetry.space_group_name_H-M   'P 1'
#
loop_
_entity.id
_entity.type
_entity.pdbx_description
1 polymer ?
#
loop_
_entity_poly.entity_id
_entity_poly.type
_entity_poly.pdbx_seq_one_letter_code
_entity_poly.pdbx_strand_id
1 'polypeptide(L)'
;FILIIATFVTLVDYLIQAISLDIHRALGAFISLIVVNCLILGRAEVFASKHGVGRSILDGLGMGIGFTFALLCLGCSREILGSGSLFGLPLFPAGFQPWVVMILPSGGFFTLALWMLVFNRIKSRQLARPREVQALPQEGAS
;
A
#
# COMPACT_ATOMS: atom_id res chain seq x y z
N PHE A 1 -5.85 -10.32 -17.49
CA PHE A 1 -4.85 -9.67 -16.61
C PHE A 1 -4.16 -10.66 -15.67
N ILE A 2 -4.89 -11.48 -14.91
CA ILE A 2 -4.31 -12.46 -13.96
C ILE A 2 -3.25 -13.35 -14.62
N LEU A 3 -3.54 -13.98 -15.77
CA LEU A 3 -2.57 -14.84 -16.47
C LEU A 3 -1.29 -14.11 -16.86
N ILE A 4 -1.39 -12.86 -17.34
CA ILE A 4 -0.24 -12.05 -17.75
C ILE A 4 0.65 -11.73 -16.54
N ILE A 5 0.02 -11.35 -15.42
CA ILE A 5 0.73 -11.05 -14.17
C ILE A 5 1.35 -12.33 -13.60
N ALA A 6 0.62 -13.45 -13.61
CA ALA A 6 1.09 -14.73 -13.11
C ALA A 6 2.31 -15.22 -13.89
N THR A 7 2.26 -15.26 -15.23
CA THR A 7 3.40 -15.73 -16.04
C THR A 7 4.61 -14.81 -15.89
N PHE A 8 4.40 -13.49 -15.82
CA PHE A 8 5.49 -12.54 -15.57
C PHE A 8 6.15 -12.77 -14.20
N VAL A 9 5.34 -12.90 -13.14
CA VAL A 9 5.87 -13.14 -11.79
C VAL A 9 6.55 -14.51 -11.70
N THR A 10 6.06 -15.54 -12.38
CA THR A 10 6.73 -16.85 -12.48
C THR A 10 8.09 -16.76 -13.20
N LEU A 11 8.22 -15.94 -14.25
CA LEU A 11 9.51 -15.72 -14.89
C LEU A 11 10.51 -15.05 -13.94
N VAL A 12 10.04 -14.08 -13.13
CA VAL A 12 10.86 -13.43 -12.09
C VAL A 12 11.26 -14.43 -10.99
N ASP A 13 10.34 -15.31 -10.57
CA ASP A 13 10.60 -16.36 -9.57
C ASP A 13 11.73 -17.30 -10.02
N TYR A 14 11.69 -17.78 -11.27
CA TYR A 14 12.77 -18.58 -11.85
C TYR A 14 14.09 -17.81 -11.97
N LEU A 15 14.04 -16.52 -12.29
CA LEU A 15 15.24 -15.69 -12.35
C LEU A 15 15.89 -15.53 -10.97
N ILE A 16 15.09 -15.36 -9.91
CA ILE A 16 15.57 -15.29 -8.53
C ILE A 16 16.19 -16.62 -8.10
N GLN A 17 15.53 -17.74 -8.44
CA GLN A 17 16.06 -19.08 -8.15
C GLN A 17 17.43 -19.32 -8.82
N ALA A 18 17.65 -18.76 -10.00
CA ALA A 18 18.92 -18.84 -10.72
C ALA A 18 20.03 -17.98 -10.09
N ILE A 19 19.68 -16.87 -9.41
CA ILE A 19 20.65 -15.98 -8.75
C ILE A 19 21.02 -16.49 -7.36
N SER A 20 20.03 -16.89 -6.54
CA SER A 20 20.26 -17.37 -5.17
C SER A 20 19.05 -18.12 -4.61
N LEU A 21 19.30 -19.34 -4.11
CA LEU A 21 18.28 -20.15 -3.45
C LEU A 21 17.81 -19.56 -2.11
N ASP A 22 18.67 -18.83 -1.39
CA ASP A 22 18.34 -18.23 -0.10
C ASP A 22 17.28 -17.13 -0.25
N ILE A 23 17.43 -16.27 -1.26
CA ILE A 23 16.47 -15.20 -1.56
C ILE A 23 15.13 -15.80 -1.99
N HIS A 24 15.16 -16.85 -2.82
CA HIS A 24 13.95 -17.56 -3.22
C HIS A 24 13.20 -18.16 -2.02
N ARG A 25 13.89 -18.73 -1.03
CA ARG A 25 13.24 -19.26 0.19
C ARG A 25 12.58 -18.17 1.04
N ALA A 26 13.19 -16.99 1.14
CA ALA A 26 12.63 -15.88 1.90
C ALA A 26 11.46 -15.17 1.16
N LEU A 27 11.54 -15.05 -0.17
CA LEU A 27 10.55 -14.31 -0.97
C LEU A 27 9.43 -15.19 -1.55
N GLY A 28 9.60 -16.52 -1.59
CA GLY A 28 8.67 -17.47 -2.21
C GLY A 28 7.20 -17.27 -1.82
N ALA A 29 6.92 -17.07 -0.53
CA ALA A 29 5.57 -16.82 -0.05
C ALA A 29 5.00 -15.48 -0.56
N PHE A 30 5.82 -14.43 -0.60
CA PHE A 30 5.40 -13.10 -1.06
C PHE A 30 5.08 -13.08 -2.55
N ILE A 31 5.77 -13.89 -3.35
CA ILE A 31 5.56 -13.99 -4.81
C ILE A 31 4.13 -14.46 -5.12
N SER A 32 3.64 -15.46 -4.39
CA SER A 32 2.24 -15.90 -4.50
C SER A 32 1.26 -14.80 -4.07
N LEU A 33 1.54 -14.08 -2.99
CA LEU A 33 0.72 -12.96 -2.51
C LEU A 33 0.68 -11.77 -3.50
N ILE A 34 1.73 -11.56 -4.27
CA ILE A 34 1.79 -10.50 -5.29
C ILE A 34 0.84 -10.81 -6.46
N VAL A 35 0.82 -12.06 -6.94
CA VAL A 35 -0.04 -12.48 -8.07
C VAL A 35 -1.53 -12.33 -7.74
N VAL A 36 -1.92 -12.69 -6.51
CA VAL A 36 -3.30 -12.61 -6.03
C VAL A 36 -3.63 -11.27 -5.36
N ASN A 37 -2.72 -10.30 -5.40
CA ASN A 37 -2.96 -9.00 -4.77
C ASN A 37 -4.15 -8.29 -5.44
N CYS A 38 -5.24 -8.15 -4.68
CA CYS A 38 -6.49 -7.58 -5.19
C CYS A 38 -6.34 -6.12 -5.64
N LEU A 39 -5.42 -5.35 -5.05
CA LEU A 39 -5.19 -3.96 -5.44
C LEU A 39 -4.50 -3.86 -6.81
N ILE A 40 -3.52 -4.71 -7.09
CA ILE A 40 -2.86 -4.77 -8.40
C ILE A 40 -3.87 -5.23 -9.48
N LEU A 41 -4.64 -6.28 -9.19
CA LEU A 41 -5.65 -6.81 -10.10
C LEU A 41 -6.76 -5.80 -10.41
N GLY A 42 -7.32 -5.17 -9.38
CA GLY A 42 -8.40 -4.20 -9.51
C GLY A 42 -8.01 -2.92 -10.27
N ARG A 43 -6.71 -2.60 -10.29
CA ARG A 43 -6.21 -1.43 -11.01
C ARG A 43 -5.79 -1.79 -12.42
N ALA A 44 -5.24 -2.99 -12.64
CA ALA A 44 -5.03 -3.54 -13.97
C ALA A 44 -6.35 -3.65 -14.74
N GLU A 45 -7.45 -4.10 -14.12
CA GLU A 45 -8.73 -4.24 -14.81
C GLU A 45 -9.40 -2.89 -15.12
N VAL A 46 -9.31 -1.90 -14.23
CA VAL A 46 -10.02 -0.62 -14.40
C VAL A 46 -9.21 0.37 -15.23
N PHE A 47 -7.90 0.44 -15.02
CA PHE A 47 -7.04 1.46 -15.62
C PHE A 47 -6.40 0.98 -16.93
N ALA A 48 -5.85 -0.24 -16.97
CA ALA A 48 -5.20 -0.74 -18.19
C ALA A 48 -6.21 -1.13 -19.30
N SER A 49 -7.47 -1.39 -18.96
CA SER A 49 -8.51 -1.67 -19.96
C SER A 49 -9.06 -0.42 -20.65
N LYS A 50 -8.89 0.77 -20.06
CA LYS A 50 -9.49 2.04 -20.54
C LYS A 50 -8.48 3.12 -20.91
N HIS A 51 -7.19 2.94 -20.63
CA HIS A 51 -6.14 3.94 -20.89
C HIS A 51 -4.94 3.36 -21.66
N GLY A 52 -4.27 4.23 -22.43
CA GLY A 52 -3.07 3.87 -23.19
C GLY A 52 -1.85 3.56 -22.31
N VAL A 53 -0.90 2.82 -22.88
CA VAL A 53 0.28 2.25 -22.16
C VAL A 53 1.04 3.28 -21.32
N GLY A 54 1.30 4.47 -21.85
CA GLY A 54 2.06 5.50 -21.13
C GLY A 54 1.38 5.99 -19.84
N ARG A 55 0.05 6.16 -19.85
CA ARG A 55 -0.69 6.53 -18.64
C ARG A 55 -0.73 5.38 -17.63
N SER A 56 -0.83 4.14 -18.12
CA SER A 56 -0.88 2.93 -17.27
C SER A 56 0.43 2.67 -16.54
N ILE A 57 1.58 2.98 -17.16
CA ILE A 57 2.88 2.91 -16.50
C ILE A 57 2.96 3.90 -15.33
N LEU A 58 2.48 5.14 -15.53
CA LEU A 58 2.47 6.15 -14.48
C LEU A 58 1.55 5.76 -13.31
N ASP A 59 0.39 5.17 -13.59
CA ASP A 59 -0.51 4.63 -12.56
C ASP A 59 0.17 3.50 -11.76
N GLY A 60 0.80 2.55 -12.45
CA GLY A 60 1.53 1.45 -11.80
C GLY A 60 2.66 1.94 -10.90
N LEU A 61 3.45 2.92 -11.37
CA LEU A 61 4.54 3.51 -10.59
C LEU A 61 4.01 4.29 -9.39
N GLY A 62 2.96 5.09 -9.58
CA GLY A 62 2.32 5.86 -8.50
C GLY A 62 1.72 4.97 -7.41
N MET A 63 1.05 3.89 -7.80
CA MET A 63 0.51 2.91 -6.85
C MET A 63 1.59 2.13 -6.12
N GLY A 64 2.67 1.73 -6.80
CA GLY A 64 3.80 1.06 -6.17
C GLY A 64 4.44 1.94 -5.09
N ILE A 65 4.81 3.18 -5.47
CA ILE A 65 5.41 4.15 -4.55
C ILE A 65 4.46 4.48 -3.39
N GLY A 66 3.17 4.72 -3.69
CA GLY A 66 2.16 5.01 -2.67
C GLY A 66 1.95 3.86 -1.70
N PHE A 67 1.94 2.62 -2.18
CA PHE A 67 1.81 1.43 -1.33
C PHE A 67 3.03 1.24 -0.43
N THR A 68 4.24 1.38 -0.97
CA THR A 68 5.48 1.34 -0.17
C THR A 68 5.50 2.45 0.88
N PHE A 69 5.12 3.68 0.52
CA PHE A 69 5.06 4.80 1.46
C PHE A 69 4.01 4.58 2.56
N ALA A 70 2.83 4.06 2.22
CA ALA A 70 1.80 3.72 3.20
C ALA A 70 2.29 2.64 4.18
N LEU A 71 2.90 1.56 3.68
CA LEU A 71 3.48 0.52 4.52
C LEU A 71 4.61 1.05 5.40
N LEU A 72 5.44 1.96 4.89
CA LEU A 72 6.50 2.60 5.65
C LEU A 72 5.95 3.43 6.82
N CYS A 73 4.94 4.28 6.58
CA CYS A 73 4.29 5.07 7.63
C CYS A 73 3.61 4.19 8.69
N LEU A 74 2.96 3.11 8.26
CA LEU A 74 2.34 2.13 9.16
C LEU A 74 3.40 1.38 9.96
N GLY A 75 4.49 0.95 9.33
CA GLY A 75 5.63 0.30 9.97
C GLY A 75 6.27 1.20 11.02
N CYS A 76 6.57 2.45 10.68
CA CYS A 76 7.12 3.43 11.63
C CYS A 76 6.20 3.65 12.83
N SER A 77 4.90 3.82 12.59
CA SER A 77 3.92 4.00 13.67
C SER A 77 3.85 2.77 14.58
N ARG A 78 3.93 1.56 14.01
CA ARG A 78 3.93 0.30 14.76
C ARG A 78 5.23 0.05 15.51
N GLU A 79 6.38 0.47 14.98
CA GLU A 79 7.68 0.37 15.66
C GLU A 79 7.71 1.30 16.87
N ILE A 80 7.30 2.56 16.70
CA ILE A 80 7.24 3.55 17.79
C ILE A 80 6.32 3.06 18.93
N LEU A 81 5.13 2.55 18.58
CA LEU A 81 4.13 2.13 19.58
C LEU A 81 4.39 0.73 20.15
N GLY A 82 5.06 -0.14 19.39
CA GLY A 82 5.36 -1.51 19.79
C GLY A 82 6.64 -1.63 20.62
N SER A 83 7.77 -1.15 20.11
CA SER A 83 9.10 -1.28 20.74
C SER A 83 9.65 0.00 21.35
N GLY A 84 8.99 1.16 21.15
CA GLY A 84 9.51 2.45 21.62
C GLY A 84 10.79 2.89 20.91
N SER A 85 11.07 2.32 19.74
CA SER A 85 12.23 2.64 18.90
C SER A 85 11.79 3.16 17.54
N LEU A 86 12.68 3.89 16.87
CA LEU A 86 12.50 4.30 15.48
C LEU A 86 13.75 3.92 14.69
N PHE A 87 13.59 3.03 13.70
CA PHE A 87 14.71 2.50 12.90
C PHE A 87 15.85 1.93 13.76
N GLY A 88 15.51 1.28 14.88
CA GLY A 88 16.49 0.72 15.81
C GLY A 88 17.16 1.72 16.77
N LEU A 89 16.83 3.02 16.71
CA LEU A 89 17.23 3.99 17.73
C LEU A 89 16.21 3.98 18.89
N PRO A 90 16.63 3.70 20.14
CA PRO A 90 15.72 3.72 21.28
C PRO A 90 15.33 5.17 21.61
N LEU A 91 14.03 5.50 21.53
CA LEU A 91 13.51 6.83 21.87
C LEU A 91 13.10 6.95 23.34
N PHE A 92 12.90 5.82 24.05
CA PHE A 92 12.54 5.78 25.46
C PHE A 92 13.61 5.07 26.31
N PRO A 93 13.92 5.54 27.54
CA PRO A 93 14.83 4.85 28.46
C PRO A 93 14.15 3.65 29.13
N ALA A 94 14.93 2.56 29.31
CA ALA A 94 14.88 1.32 30.12
C ALA A 94 13.56 0.76 30.76
N GLY A 95 12.41 1.43 30.75
CA GLY A 95 11.17 1.03 31.41
C GLY A 95 9.95 0.91 30.49
N PHE A 96 10.13 0.94 29.17
CA PHE A 96 9.01 0.82 28.23
C PHE A 96 8.61 -0.64 28.09
N GLN A 97 7.43 -1.02 28.61
CA GLN A 97 6.84 -2.32 28.34
C GLN A 97 6.29 -2.34 26.92
N PRO A 98 6.81 -3.18 26.02
CA PRO A 98 6.36 -3.26 24.63
C PRO A 98 4.87 -3.53 24.57
N TRP A 99 4.12 -2.74 23.80
CA TRP A 99 2.71 -3.03 23.55
C TRP A 99 2.62 -4.14 22.51
N VAL A 100 2.69 -5.39 22.98
CA VAL A 100 2.66 -6.61 22.17
C VAL A 100 1.43 -6.64 21.24
N VAL A 101 0.30 -6.11 21.70
CA VAL A 101 -0.94 -5.93 20.90
C VAL A 101 -0.68 -5.21 19.58
N MET A 102 0.27 -4.27 19.54
CA MET A 102 0.57 -3.49 18.34
C MET A 102 1.44 -4.26 17.33
N ILE A 103 2.14 -5.31 17.77
CA ILE A 103 2.98 -6.17 16.92
C ILE A 103 2.15 -7.30 16.29
N LEU A 104 1.05 -7.70 16.93
CA LEU A 104 0.10 -8.65 16.36
C LEU A 104 -0.67 -8.06 15.16
N PRO A 105 -1.26 -8.90 14.27
CA PRO A 105 -2.04 -8.44 13.13
C PRO A 105 -3.17 -7.46 13.48
N SER A 106 -3.77 -7.61 14.67
CA SER A 106 -4.79 -6.71 15.22
C SER A 106 -4.32 -5.26 15.35
N GLY A 107 -3.07 -5.03 15.77
CA GLY A 107 -2.47 -3.69 15.86
C GLY A 107 -2.32 -2.99 14.51
N GLY A 108 -2.11 -3.75 13.43
CA GLY A 108 -2.08 -3.22 12.07
C GLY A 108 -3.41 -2.60 11.65
N PHE A 109 -4.52 -3.30 11.92
CA PHE A 109 -5.87 -2.78 11.64
C PHE A 109 -6.20 -1.54 12.45
N PHE A 110 -5.80 -1.49 13.73
CA PHE A 110 -6.01 -0.32 14.57
C PHE A 110 -5.23 0.90 14.05
N THR A 111 -3.97 0.70 13.66
CA THR A 111 -3.12 1.76 13.09
C THR A 111 -3.71 2.28 11.78
N LEU A 112 -4.17 1.38 10.90
CA LEU A 112 -4.87 1.72 9.65
C LEU A 112 -6.15 2.52 9.91
N ALA A 113 -6.96 2.09 10.89
CA ALA A 113 -8.20 2.79 11.26
C ALA A 113 -7.93 4.20 11.78
N LEU A 114 -6.90 4.37 12.63
CA LEU A 114 -6.48 5.68 13.12
C LEU A 114 -5.98 6.57 11.99
N TRP A 115 -5.17 6.05 11.07
CA TRP A 115 -4.68 6.81 9.92
C TRP A 115 -5.81 7.26 8.99
N MET A 116 -6.78 6.38 8.71
CA MET A 116 -7.99 6.73 7.96
C MET A 116 -8.85 7.75 8.68
N LEU A 117 -8.98 7.67 10.01
CA LEU A 117 -9.68 8.68 10.81
C LEU A 117 -9.00 10.05 10.72
N VAL A 118 -7.67 10.09 10.86
CA VAL A 118 -6.88 11.33 10.75
C VAL A 118 -7.03 11.94 9.35
N PHE A 119 -6.88 11.14 8.29
CA PHE A 119 -7.09 11.64 6.93
C PHE A 119 -8.51 12.09 6.66
N ASN A 120 -9.51 11.37 7.18
CA ASN A 120 -10.90 11.79 7.04
C ASN A 120 -11.17 13.11 7.78
N ARG A 121 -10.56 13.32 8.97
CA ARG A 121 -10.62 14.58 9.73
C ARG A 121 -9.91 15.73 9.02
N ILE A 122 -8.77 15.49 8.39
CA ILE A 122 -8.04 16.51 7.62
C ILE A 122 -8.83 16.85 6.35
N LYS A 123 -9.34 15.83 5.64
CA LYS A 123 -10.15 16.00 4.43
C LYS A 123 -11.46 16.73 4.76
N SER A 124 -12.17 16.37 5.82
CA SER A 124 -13.42 17.06 6.20
C SER A 124 -13.22 18.54 6.50
N ARG A 125 -12.06 18.93 7.04
CA ARG A 125 -11.67 20.34 7.19
C ARG A 125 -11.38 21.04 5.86
N GLN A 126 -10.83 20.32 4.87
CA GLN A 126 -10.62 20.85 3.51
C GLN A 126 -11.94 20.98 2.72
N LEU A 127 -12.92 20.12 3.02
CA LEU A 127 -14.26 20.14 2.42
C LEU A 127 -15.18 21.20 3.05
N ALA A 128 -14.89 21.61 4.29
CA ALA A 128 -15.52 22.75 4.96
C ALA A 128 -15.09 24.13 4.39
N ARG A 129 -14.18 24.17 3.41
CA ARG A 129 -14.04 25.31 2.51
C ARG A 129 -15.02 25.11 1.35
N PRO A 130 -16.11 25.90 1.26
CA PRO A 130 -17.19 25.65 0.29
C PRO A 130 -16.61 25.54 -1.12
N ARG A 131 -16.82 24.38 -1.75
CA ARG A 131 -16.57 24.19 -3.18
C ARG A 131 -17.68 24.89 -3.96
N GLU A 132 -17.51 26.19 -4.16
CA GLU A 132 -18.26 26.99 -5.14
C GLU A 132 -17.73 26.75 -6.57
N VAL A 133 -17.37 25.51 -6.95
CA VAL A 133 -16.92 25.17 -8.32
C VAL A 133 -17.40 23.78 -8.76
N GLN A 134 -18.57 23.33 -8.29
CA GLN A 134 -19.24 22.19 -8.94
C GLN A 134 -20.74 22.42 -9.06
N ALA A 135 -21.10 23.63 -9.47
CA ALA A 135 -22.34 23.91 -10.16
C ALA A 135 -21.99 24.65 -11.45
N LEU A 136 -21.94 23.92 -12.57
CA LEU A 136 -22.59 24.38 -13.80
C LEU A 136 -23.23 23.17 -14.52
N PRO A 137 -24.42 23.34 -15.15
CA PRO A 137 -25.31 22.26 -15.58
C PRO A 137 -25.25 21.96 -17.09
N GLN A 138 -25.55 20.69 -17.42
CA GLN A 138 -26.31 20.15 -18.59
C GLN A 138 -25.78 20.22 -20.05
N GLU A 139 -26.36 19.30 -20.84
CA GLU A 139 -26.44 19.12 -22.31
C GLU A 139 -25.46 18.12 -22.94
N GLY A 140 -25.89 17.11 -23.72
CA GLY A 140 -27.19 16.68 -24.23
C GLY A 140 -27.03 15.22 -24.75
N ALA A 141 -28.04 14.36 -24.62
CA ALA A 141 -29.00 14.08 -25.69
C ALA A 141 -28.35 13.77 -27.05
N SER A 142 -28.05 12.50 -27.29
CA SER A 142 -28.38 11.74 -28.52
C SER A 142 -27.76 10.36 -28.46
#